data_AF-A0A2H9M6Z6-F1
#
_entry.id   AF-A0A2H9M6Z6-F1
#
_cell.length_a   1.000
_cell.length_b   1.000
_cell.length_c   1.000
_cell.angle_alpha   90.00
_cell.angle_beta   90.00
_cell.angle_gamma   90.00
#
_symmetry.space_group_name_H-M   'P 1'
#
loop_
_entity.id
_entity.type
_entity.pdbx_description
1 polymer ?
#
loop_
_entity_poly.entity_id
_entity_poly.type
_entity_poly.pdbx_seq_one_letter_code
_entity_poly.pdbx_strand_id
1 'polypeptide(L)'
;MFLSSSSNNSLTNNPANSNGWNGIYLSSSSNNSLTNNTANSNNDAGIYIFYNSNFNEILNNKILNNSNTGITISNCDPRRYCYDAGNSNNIIEDNKISNNGVGIFSQQSNSIINNNFVCGNANLDFNYSAWQYKFWG
;
A
#
# COMPACT_ATOMS: atom_id res chain seq x y z
N MET A 1 2.65 -11.84 -5.67
CA MET A 1 4.03 -11.88 -5.17
C MET A 1 4.01 -11.76 -3.66
N PHE A 2 4.75 -12.63 -2.95
CA PHE A 2 4.68 -12.73 -1.50
C PHE A 2 6.09 -12.75 -0.90
N LEU A 3 6.38 -11.80 0.00
CA LEU A 3 7.59 -11.76 0.81
C LEU A 3 7.21 -11.94 2.28
N SER A 4 7.76 -12.97 2.91
CA SER A 4 7.56 -13.26 4.33
C SER A 4 8.90 -13.36 5.03
N SER A 5 9.03 -12.69 6.18
CA SER A 5 10.27 -12.67 6.97
C SER A 5 11.50 -12.34 6.13
N SER A 6 11.32 -11.51 5.10
CA SER A 6 12.32 -11.24 4.05
C SER A 6 12.54 -9.74 3.96
N SER A 7 13.72 -9.31 4.39
CA SER A 7 14.09 -7.89 4.44
C SER A 7 15.17 -7.57 3.41
N ASN A 8 15.29 -6.30 3.02
CA ASN A 8 16.34 -5.81 2.10
C ASN A 8 16.22 -6.33 0.65
N ASN A 9 15.00 -6.49 0.13
CA ASN A 9 14.78 -6.88 -1.26
C ASN A 9 14.45 -5.67 -2.14
N SER A 10 14.83 -5.75 -3.41
CA SER A 10 14.41 -4.80 -4.45
C SER A 10 13.49 -5.50 -5.45
N LEU A 11 12.25 -5.03 -5.51
CA LEU A 11 11.22 -5.49 -6.44
C LEU A 11 11.01 -4.38 -7.45
N THR A 12 11.60 -4.53 -8.63
CA THR A 12 11.53 -3.54 -9.70
C THR A 12 10.83 -4.10 -10.93
N ASN A 13 9.88 -3.34 -11.51
CA ASN A 13 9.19 -3.68 -12.76
C ASN A 13 8.43 -5.03 -12.75
N ASN A 14 7.92 -5.48 -11.61
CA ASN A 14 7.20 -6.74 -11.53
C ASN A 14 5.70 -6.59 -11.83
N PRO A 15 5.11 -7.45 -12.68
CA PRO A 15 3.67 -7.51 -12.87
C PRO A 15 3.02 -8.46 -11.85
N ALA A 16 2.26 -7.89 -10.92
CA ALA A 16 1.51 -8.59 -9.88
C ALA A 16 -0.01 -8.35 -10.05
N ASN A 17 -0.51 -8.65 -11.25
CA ASN A 17 -1.89 -8.35 -11.66
C ASN A 17 -2.80 -9.58 -11.54
N SER A 18 -4.11 -9.35 -11.38
CA SER A 18 -5.17 -10.37 -11.52
C SER A 18 -5.02 -11.58 -10.58
N ASN A 19 -4.51 -11.35 -9.37
CA ASN A 19 -4.37 -12.41 -8.38
C ASN A 19 -5.66 -12.60 -7.60
N GLY A 20 -5.88 -13.84 -7.16
CA GLY A 20 -7.07 -14.24 -6.42
C GLY A 20 -7.25 -13.53 -5.08
N TRP A 21 -6.19 -12.91 -4.53
CA TRP A 21 -6.18 -12.07 -3.31
C TRP A 21 -5.39 -10.77 -3.56
N ASN A 22 -4.13 -10.70 -3.11
CA ASN A 22 -3.28 -9.52 -3.17
C ASN A 22 -2.29 -9.57 -4.34
N GLY A 23 -1.94 -8.42 -4.90
CA GLY A 23 -0.87 -8.30 -5.90
C GLY A 23 0.50 -8.55 -5.27
N ILE A 24 0.98 -7.59 -4.46
CA ILE A 24 2.23 -7.69 -3.71
C ILE A 24 1.91 -7.69 -2.21
N TYR A 25 2.44 -8.66 -1.48
CA TYR A 25 2.19 -8.78 -0.04
C TYR A 25 3.52 -8.90 0.72
N LEU A 26 3.75 -7.99 1.66
CA LEU A 26 4.89 -8.01 2.59
C LEU A 26 4.39 -8.34 4.00
N SER A 27 4.92 -9.39 4.60
CA SER A 27 4.65 -9.76 6.01
C SER A 27 5.94 -9.94 6.78
N SER A 28 6.07 -9.27 7.92
CA SER A 28 7.30 -9.25 8.73
C SER A 28 8.55 -9.00 7.90
N SER A 29 8.43 -8.10 6.93
CA SER A 29 9.42 -7.86 5.87
C SER A 29 9.71 -6.37 5.83
N SER A 30 10.93 -5.99 6.22
CA SER A 30 11.32 -4.58 6.38
C SER A 30 12.40 -4.18 5.39
N ASN A 31 12.58 -2.87 5.16
CA ASN A 31 13.64 -2.34 4.30
C ASN A 31 13.58 -2.86 2.84
N ASN A 32 12.39 -3.11 2.29
CA ASN A 32 12.25 -3.49 0.88
C ASN A 32 11.92 -2.26 0.03
N SER A 33 12.39 -2.24 -1.22
CA SER A 33 12.05 -1.22 -2.21
C SER A 33 11.20 -1.84 -3.31
N LEU A 34 9.97 -1.34 -3.46
CA LEU A 34 9.01 -1.73 -4.48
C LEU A 34 8.88 -0.58 -5.47
N THR A 35 9.59 -0.67 -6.58
CA THR A 35 9.68 0.41 -7.57
C THR A 35 9.10 0.01 -8.93
N ASN A 36 8.29 0.88 -9.54
CA ASN A 36 7.76 0.67 -10.91
C ASN A 36 6.99 -0.66 -11.13
N ASN A 37 6.40 -1.23 -10.08
CA ASN A 37 5.60 -2.45 -10.23
C ASN A 37 4.17 -2.12 -10.69
N THR A 38 3.50 -3.13 -11.26
CA THR A 38 2.07 -3.06 -11.54
C THR A 38 1.33 -4.04 -10.64
N ALA A 39 0.27 -3.58 -9.96
CA ALA A 39 -0.53 -4.43 -9.09
C ALA A 39 -2.02 -4.13 -9.30
N ASN A 40 -2.54 -4.57 -10.45
CA ASN A 40 -3.87 -4.24 -10.93
C ASN A 40 -4.84 -5.42 -10.85
N SER A 41 -6.12 -5.12 -10.69
CA SER A 41 -7.23 -6.06 -10.80
C SER A 41 -7.13 -7.27 -9.86
N ASN A 42 -6.57 -7.08 -8.67
CA ASN A 42 -6.54 -8.13 -7.65
C ASN A 42 -7.84 -8.12 -6.82
N ASN A 43 -8.25 -9.28 -6.33
CA ASN A 43 -9.54 -9.44 -5.63
C ASN A 43 -9.54 -8.86 -4.20
N ASP A 44 -8.39 -8.43 -3.68
CA ASP A 44 -8.27 -7.75 -2.40
C ASP A 44 -7.47 -6.45 -2.57
N ALA A 45 -6.16 -6.45 -2.26
CA ALA A 45 -5.31 -5.27 -2.40
C ALA A 45 -4.32 -5.34 -3.57
N GLY A 46 -3.93 -4.18 -4.07
CA GLY A 46 -2.77 -4.07 -4.96
C GLY A 46 -1.47 -4.37 -4.22
N ILE A 47 -1.15 -3.57 -3.20
CA ILE A 47 -0.01 -3.76 -2.32
C ILE A 47 -0.47 -3.81 -0.86
N TYR A 48 -0.05 -4.83 -0.13
CA TYR A 48 -0.45 -5.04 1.27
C TYR A 48 0.78 -5.22 2.16
N ILE A 49 0.94 -4.33 3.13
CA ILE A 49 2.06 -4.31 4.08
C ILE A 49 1.53 -4.67 5.46
N PHE A 50 2.10 -5.72 6.07
CA PHE A 50 1.53 -6.32 7.28
C PHE A 50 2.57 -6.88 8.26
N TYR A 51 2.12 -7.14 9.50
CA TYR A 51 2.90 -7.77 10.58
C TYR A 51 4.31 -7.19 10.75
N ASN A 52 4.45 -5.96 11.26
CA ASN A 52 5.77 -5.35 11.52
C ASN A 52 6.67 -5.20 10.28
N SER A 53 6.08 -4.86 9.13
CA SER A 53 6.82 -4.57 7.89
C SER A 53 7.15 -3.07 7.83
N ASN A 54 8.30 -2.70 8.37
CA ASN A 54 8.71 -1.31 8.57
C ASN A 54 9.71 -0.85 7.51
N PHE A 55 9.87 0.47 7.34
CA PHE A 55 10.93 1.06 6.52
C PHE A 55 10.97 0.58 5.06
N ASN A 56 9.82 0.20 4.49
CA ASN A 56 9.71 -0.14 3.08
C ASN A 56 9.42 1.11 2.25
N GLU A 57 9.92 1.12 1.03
CA GLU A 57 9.71 2.18 0.04
C GLU A 57 8.82 1.65 -1.08
N ILE A 58 7.72 2.33 -1.35
CA ILE A 58 6.75 1.99 -2.39
C ILE A 58 6.71 3.18 -3.35
N LEU A 59 7.46 3.08 -4.44
CA LEU A 59 7.79 4.20 -5.32
C LEU A 59 7.30 3.95 -6.75
N ASN A 60 6.63 4.93 -7.36
CA ASN A 60 6.30 4.91 -8.79
C ASN A 60 5.50 3.67 -9.27
N ASN A 61 4.69 3.06 -8.41
CA ASN A 61 3.89 1.89 -8.78
C ASN A 61 2.56 2.30 -9.40
N LYS A 62 2.03 1.44 -10.27
CA LYS A 62 0.70 1.59 -10.89
C LYS A 62 -0.26 0.55 -10.33
N ILE A 63 -1.29 1.03 -9.63
CA ILE A 63 -2.18 0.21 -8.79
C ILE A 63 -3.63 0.56 -9.10
N LEU A 64 -4.30 -0.31 -9.85
CA LEU A 64 -5.61 -0.03 -10.43
C LEU A 64 -6.61 -1.16 -10.21
N ASN A 65 -7.89 -0.83 -10.08
CA ASN A 65 -8.99 -1.79 -10.14
C ASN A 65 -8.93 -2.92 -9.10
N ASN A 66 -8.31 -2.72 -7.93
CA ASN A 66 -8.30 -3.72 -6.87
C ASN A 66 -9.58 -3.63 -6.03
N SER A 67 -10.17 -4.78 -5.70
CA SER A 67 -11.55 -4.82 -5.18
C SER A 67 -11.70 -4.16 -3.80
N ASN A 68 -10.65 -4.18 -2.96
CA ASN A 68 -10.69 -3.64 -1.61
C ASN A 68 -9.81 -2.39 -1.48
N THR A 69 -8.48 -2.52 -1.51
CA THR A 69 -7.57 -1.37 -1.36
C THR A 69 -6.54 -1.27 -2.49
N GLY A 70 -6.08 -0.07 -2.80
CA GLY A 70 -4.89 0.11 -3.62
C GLY A 70 -3.65 -0.30 -2.83
N ILE A 71 -3.36 0.47 -1.77
CA ILE A 71 -2.26 0.18 -0.84
C ILE A 71 -2.80 0.11 0.59
N THR A 72 -2.49 -0.97 1.32
CA THR A 72 -2.70 -1.06 2.77
C THR A 72 -1.36 -0.99 3.51
N ILE A 73 -1.22 -0.04 4.44
CA ILE A 73 -0.02 0.17 5.28
C ILE A 73 -0.36 0.48 6.75
N SER A 74 -1.49 -0.05 7.20
CA SER A 74 -2.07 0.23 8.51
C SER A 74 -1.62 -0.77 9.57
N ASN A 75 -1.68 -0.37 10.84
CA ASN A 75 -1.59 -1.29 11.98
C ASN A 75 -2.88 -2.09 12.19
N CYS A 76 -3.95 -1.69 11.51
CA CYS A 76 -5.21 -2.39 11.43
C CYS A 76 -5.42 -2.97 10.02
N ASP A 77 -5.78 -4.24 9.94
CA ASP A 77 -6.36 -4.78 8.70
C ASP A 77 -7.67 -4.00 8.38
N PRO A 78 -8.03 -3.80 7.09
CA PRO A 78 -9.34 -3.27 6.68
C PRO A 78 -10.57 -3.89 7.36
N ARG A 79 -10.46 -5.13 7.86
CA ARG A 79 -11.45 -5.87 8.68
C ARG A 79 -11.40 -5.56 10.17
N ARG A 80 -10.63 -4.56 10.58
CA ARG A 80 -10.48 -4.02 11.96
C ARG A 80 -9.72 -4.91 12.94
N TYR A 81 -8.85 -5.80 12.46
CA TYR A 81 -7.88 -6.47 13.32
C TYR A 81 -6.64 -5.58 13.46
N CYS A 82 -6.52 -4.91 14.61
CA CYS A 82 -5.39 -4.03 14.92
C CYS A 82 -4.32 -4.77 15.72
N TYR A 83 -3.05 -4.50 15.42
CA TYR A 83 -1.90 -4.98 16.15
C TYR A 83 -1.23 -3.82 16.91
N ASP A 84 -0.70 -4.13 18.09
CA ASP A 84 -0.24 -3.12 19.06
C ASP A 84 0.95 -2.26 18.58
N ALA A 85 1.69 -2.71 17.55
CA ALA A 85 2.72 -1.94 16.88
C ALA A 85 3.05 -2.56 15.51
N GLY A 86 3.56 -1.75 14.56
CA GLY A 86 4.10 -2.23 13.29
C GLY A 86 3.95 -1.26 12.12
N ASN A 87 4.23 -1.76 10.92
CA ASN A 87 4.03 -1.13 9.60
C ASN A 87 4.36 0.37 9.54
N SER A 88 5.42 0.73 10.24
CA SER A 88 5.81 2.09 10.54
C SER A 88 6.95 2.56 9.65
N ASN A 89 7.07 3.89 9.52
CA ASN A 89 8.18 4.54 8.80
C ASN A 89 8.35 4.06 7.35
N ASN A 90 7.27 3.59 6.72
CA ASN A 90 7.30 3.30 5.30
C ASN A 90 7.13 4.59 4.50
N ILE A 91 7.56 4.58 3.24
CA ILE A 91 7.41 5.71 2.31
C ILE A 91 6.55 5.24 1.14
N ILE A 92 5.45 5.96 0.89
CA ILE A 92 4.62 5.79 -0.30
C ILE A 92 4.73 7.07 -1.12
N GLU A 93 5.38 7.00 -2.27
CA GLU A 93 5.65 8.19 -3.08
C GLU A 93 5.50 7.95 -4.58
N ASP A 94 4.97 8.95 -5.29
CA ASP A 94 4.82 8.98 -6.74
C ASP A 94 4.00 7.82 -7.34
N ASN A 95 3.15 7.16 -6.56
CA ASN A 95 2.31 6.07 -7.05
C ASN A 95 1.05 6.59 -7.74
N LYS A 96 0.61 5.87 -8.78
CA LYS A 96 -0.68 6.08 -9.44
C LYS A 96 -1.68 5.05 -8.95
N ILE A 97 -2.70 5.51 -8.21
CA ILE A 97 -3.65 4.67 -7.49
C ILE A 97 -5.09 5.09 -7.83
N SER A 98 -5.82 4.27 -8.59
CA SER A 98 -7.20 4.62 -8.95
C SER A 98 -8.12 3.42 -9.16
N ASN A 99 -9.43 3.65 -9.07
CA ASN A 99 -10.47 2.63 -9.25
C ASN A 99 -10.37 1.45 -8.28
N ASN A 100 -9.80 1.63 -7.09
CA ASN A 100 -9.81 0.62 -6.04
C ASN A 100 -11.01 0.86 -5.11
N GLY A 101 -11.31 -0.07 -4.20
CA GLY A 101 -12.32 0.20 -3.15
C GLY A 101 -11.93 1.42 -2.31
N VAL A 102 -10.74 1.40 -1.71
CA VAL A 102 -10.07 2.53 -1.07
C VAL A 102 -8.71 2.73 -1.71
N GLY A 103 -8.29 3.96 -1.99
CA GLY A 103 -6.99 4.24 -2.60
C GLY A 103 -5.83 3.82 -1.68
N ILE A 104 -5.64 4.54 -0.58
CA ILE A 104 -4.65 4.22 0.45
C ILE A 104 -5.32 4.05 1.81
N PHE A 105 -5.10 2.88 2.42
CA PHE A 105 -5.54 2.53 3.76
C PHE A 105 -4.34 2.57 4.73
N SER A 106 -4.29 3.57 5.60
CA SER A 106 -3.14 3.91 6.46
C SER A 106 -3.52 4.23 7.91
N GLN A 107 -4.67 3.76 8.37
CA GLN A 107 -5.14 3.95 9.75
C GLN A 107 -4.05 3.60 10.78
N GLN A 108 -3.82 4.50 11.75
CA GLN A 108 -2.83 4.32 12.81
C GLN A 108 -1.39 4.02 12.30
N SER A 109 -1.06 4.41 11.07
CA SER A 109 0.29 4.36 10.53
C SER A 109 1.00 5.70 10.71
N ASN A 110 2.29 5.67 11.05
CA ASN A 110 3.17 6.83 11.03
C ASN A 110 4.02 6.90 9.74
N SER A 111 3.63 6.17 8.70
CA SER A 111 4.30 6.15 7.40
C SER A 111 4.13 7.47 6.65
N ILE A 112 5.09 7.80 5.79
CA ILE A 112 5.09 9.01 4.97
C ILE A 112 4.36 8.72 3.65
N ILE A 113 3.41 9.57 3.28
CA ILE A 113 2.63 9.45 2.05
C ILE A 113 2.72 10.80 1.31
N ASN A 114 3.50 10.86 0.24
CA ASN A 114 3.77 12.09 -0.51
C ASN A 114 3.53 11.89 -2.01
N ASN A 115 3.10 12.93 -2.72
CA ASN A 115 3.11 13.00 -4.19
C ASN A 115 2.41 11.84 -4.94
N ASN A 116 1.49 11.12 -4.28
CA ASN A 116 0.74 10.05 -4.93
C ASN A 116 -0.45 10.63 -5.69
N PHE A 117 -0.66 10.18 -6.93
CA PHE A 117 -1.88 10.47 -7.67
C PHE A 117 -2.95 9.45 -7.30
N VAL A 118 -3.85 9.83 -6.39
CA VAL A 118 -4.92 8.98 -5.87
C VAL A 118 -6.28 9.55 -6.24
N CYS A 119 -7.07 8.85 -7.06
CA CYS A 119 -8.39 9.32 -7.48
C CYS A 119 -9.33 8.20 -7.93
N GLY A 120 -10.64 8.48 -7.98
CA GLY A 120 -11.62 7.57 -8.57
C GLY A 120 -11.78 6.24 -7.83
N ASN A 121 -11.39 6.18 -6.55
CA ASN A 121 -11.62 5.01 -5.72
C ASN A 121 -13.08 5.00 -5.21
N ALA A 122 -13.69 3.82 -5.08
CA ALA A 122 -15.13 3.67 -4.90
C ALA A 122 -15.65 4.23 -3.57
N ASN A 123 -14.87 4.08 -2.50
CA ASN A 123 -15.25 4.51 -1.15
C ASN A 123 -14.49 5.78 -0.73
N LEU A 124 -13.15 5.71 -0.68
CA LEU A 124 -12.29 6.81 -0.24
C LEU A 124 -10.96 6.78 -1.00
N ASP A 125 -10.40 7.93 -1.35
CA ASP A 125 -9.02 8.00 -1.85
C ASP A 125 -8.02 7.76 -0.71
N PHE A 126 -8.29 8.27 0.49
CA PHE A 126 -7.48 8.04 1.69
C PHE A 126 -8.38 7.72 2.88
N ASN A 127 -8.10 6.62 3.59
CA ASN A 127 -8.91 6.21 4.75
C ASN A 127 -8.57 6.96 6.05
N TYR A 128 -7.43 7.65 6.14
CA TYR A 128 -7.02 8.41 7.31
C TYR A 128 -6.48 9.80 6.90
N SER A 129 -7.02 10.84 7.52
CA SER A 129 -7.02 12.22 7.00
C SER A 129 -5.89 13.11 7.48
N ALA A 130 -4.95 12.63 8.31
CA ALA A 130 -3.79 13.44 8.73
C ALA A 130 -2.92 13.95 7.56
N TRP A 131 -3.15 13.41 6.35
CA TRP A 131 -2.40 13.70 5.12
C TRP A 131 -3.18 14.55 4.11
N GLN A 132 -4.46 14.86 4.37
CA GLN A 132 -5.31 15.61 3.43
C GLN A 132 -5.03 17.13 3.40
N TYR A 133 -4.25 17.66 4.34
CA TYR A 133 -4.05 19.11 4.49
C TYR A 133 -2.82 19.70 3.77
N LYS A 134 -2.06 18.92 2.98
CA LYS A 134 -0.87 19.44 2.25
C LYS A 134 -1.12 19.86 0.80
N PHE A 135 -2.37 19.83 0.32
CA PHE A 135 -2.68 20.04 -1.11
C PHE A 135 -3.63 21.22 -1.40
N TRP A 136 -3.77 22.17 -0.48
CA TRP A 136 -4.43 23.47 -0.74
C TRP A 136 -3.59 24.64 -0.21
N GLY A 137 -2.39 24.80 -0.76
CA GLY A 137 -1.52 25.96 -0.57
C GLY A 137 -0.94 26.42 -1.89
#